data_AF-A0A9E1XT36-F1
#
_entry.id   AF-A0A9E1XT36-F1
#
_cell.length_a   1.000
_cell.length_b   1.000
_cell.length_c   1.000
_cell.angle_alpha   90.00
_cell.angle_beta   90.00
_cell.angle_gamma   90.00
#
_symmetry.space_group_name_H-M   'P 1'
#
loop_
_entity.id
_entity.type
_entity.pdbx_description
1 polymer ?
#
loop_
_entity_poly.entity_id
_entity_poly.type
_entity_poly.pdbx_seq_one_letter_code
_entity_poly.pdbx_strand_id
1 'polypeptide(L)'
;MVREWAARQPAINRFRGGMRDDDDDDGEDGDWWGGDGLLDDSAERLIAFLAVSNSPVAIKAMADELQQQPIEVKTRVVESMAKDGGSQYEHFLWPRSKGPSSPAVLLEIEALLVAALADTDEAPAAVRWDDGVYPSTPRICDVAGHTLADRWPEKYRFNAKASIKLRDRQRTNCINIWRKEKKLPLLPIPMERPVRRAAREETGPLLNAIRDSQGGKEAESALTALEKLGLPALPAVVETLGELDGHPLHDRVASFAARLSCTVAEASLSPHSLNPSKKLSDLLQRIEGRPLASVSCAQLLESMVKECPRGTKEIRLSVWKDEDLTGITVKAEFLGTPTGEGGVAATGNRPDDALRHWARRVTLSGSPRHPFREQDDWNDGLDKTLRRAIAKALAVGPTEHFCIRVRLQKAE
;
A
#
# COMPACT_ATOMS: atom_id res chain seq x y z
N MET A 1 -13.31 -9.51 -25.67
CA MET A 1 -14.78 -9.30 -25.55
C MET A 1 -15.10 -8.04 -24.78
N VAL A 2 -14.60 -7.85 -23.55
CA VAL A 2 -14.82 -6.64 -22.74
C VAL A 2 -14.28 -5.39 -23.44
N ARG A 3 -13.09 -5.48 -24.05
CA ARG A 3 -12.52 -4.40 -24.88
C ARG A 3 -13.36 -4.07 -26.11
N GLU A 4 -13.83 -5.06 -26.85
CA GLU A 4 -14.69 -4.82 -28.03
C GLU A 4 -16.05 -4.24 -27.65
N TRP A 5 -16.58 -4.66 -26.50
CA TRP A 5 -17.83 -4.13 -25.98
C TRP A 5 -17.67 -2.68 -25.51
N ALA A 6 -16.61 -2.37 -24.74
CA ALA A 6 -16.28 -1.01 -24.31
C ALA A 6 -15.97 -0.08 -25.50
N ALA A 7 -15.23 -0.57 -26.49
CA ALA A 7 -14.89 0.20 -27.70
C ALA A 7 -16.09 0.46 -28.63
N ARG A 8 -17.18 -0.30 -28.49
CA ARG A 8 -18.41 -0.13 -29.28
C ARG A 8 -19.48 0.71 -28.58
N GLN A 9 -19.27 1.12 -27.33
CA GLN A 9 -20.18 2.06 -26.69
C GLN A 9 -20.00 3.44 -27.35
N PRO A 10 -21.07 4.06 -27.91
CA PRO A 10 -21.02 5.49 -28.18
C PRO A 10 -20.73 6.21 -26.86
N ALA A 11 -20.13 7.41 -26.90
CA ALA A 11 -19.89 8.20 -25.69
C ALA A 11 -21.21 8.49 -24.95
N ILE A 12 -21.64 7.60 -24.05
CA ILE A 12 -22.82 7.73 -23.19
C ILE A 12 -22.39 8.61 -22.02
N ASN A 13 -22.13 9.88 -22.32
CA ASN A 13 -21.99 10.97 -21.34
C ASN A 13 -23.22 11.89 -21.35
N ARG A 14 -24.40 11.39 -21.77
CA ARG A 14 -25.60 12.21 -21.97
C ARG A 14 -26.85 11.83 -21.17
N PHE A 15 -26.74 10.96 -20.17
CA PHE A 15 -27.85 10.64 -19.26
C PHE A 15 -27.57 11.07 -17.80
N ARG A 16 -26.99 12.27 -17.62
CA ARG A 16 -26.83 12.90 -16.30
C ARG A 16 -27.71 14.14 -16.10
N GLY A 17 -28.72 14.34 -16.94
CA GLY A 17 -29.65 15.46 -16.82
C GLY A 17 -31.09 14.97 -16.92
N GLY A 18 -31.81 14.99 -15.80
CA GLY A 18 -33.26 14.79 -15.79
C GLY A 18 -33.78 13.83 -14.74
N MET A 19 -33.44 14.02 -13.47
CA MET A 19 -34.23 13.45 -12.38
C MET A 19 -34.51 14.55 -11.35
N ARG A 20 -35.58 15.29 -11.66
CA ARG A 20 -36.47 16.10 -10.82
C ARG A 20 -35.85 16.82 -9.62
N ASP A 21 -35.74 18.14 -9.81
CA ASP A 21 -36.10 19.13 -8.78
C ASP A 21 -37.57 18.87 -8.39
N ASP A 22 -37.80 18.19 -7.28
CA ASP A 22 -39.04 18.34 -6.52
C ASP A 22 -38.63 18.48 -5.06
N ASP A 23 -39.01 19.64 -4.52
CA ASP A 23 -38.57 20.30 -3.30
C ASP A 23 -38.83 19.55 -1.98
N ASP A 24 -38.09 19.98 -0.95
CA ASP A 24 -38.35 19.82 0.49
C ASP A 24 -38.05 18.45 1.16
N ASP A 25 -36.77 18.08 1.27
CA ASP A 25 -36.33 17.18 2.35
C ASP A 25 -35.08 17.73 3.06
N ASP A 26 -35.34 18.29 4.22
CA ASP A 26 -34.42 18.91 5.17
C ASP A 26 -33.69 17.86 6.02
N GLY A 27 -32.48 17.48 5.60
CA GLY A 27 -31.43 17.09 6.56
C GLY A 27 -30.51 15.94 6.14
N GLU A 28 -29.26 16.30 5.83
CA GLU A 28 -28.04 15.52 6.09
C GLU A 28 -27.83 14.13 5.47
N ASP A 29 -28.62 13.68 4.50
CA ASP A 29 -28.25 12.50 3.69
C ASP A 29 -27.36 12.92 2.52
N GLY A 30 -26.09 13.21 2.86
CA GLY A 30 -25.07 13.64 1.92
C GLY A 30 -24.94 12.71 0.71
N ASP A 31 -24.71 13.32 -0.45
CA ASP A 31 -24.29 12.70 -1.70
C ASP A 31 -22.98 11.89 -1.52
N TRP A 32 -23.07 10.73 -0.87
CA TRP A 32 -21.97 9.77 -0.70
C TRP A 32 -21.60 9.03 -2.01
N TRP A 33 -22.26 9.37 -3.13
CA TRP A 33 -22.19 8.67 -4.42
C TRP A 33 -21.70 9.55 -5.56
N GLY A 34 -21.09 10.70 -5.26
CA GLY A 34 -20.39 11.55 -6.23
C GLY A 34 -19.13 10.88 -6.79
N GLY A 35 -19.29 9.71 -7.43
CA GLY A 35 -18.24 8.86 -7.97
C GLY A 35 -17.38 9.60 -8.98
N ASP A 36 -16.22 10.00 -8.51
CA ASP A 36 -15.10 10.53 -9.24
C ASP A 36 -14.46 9.40 -10.10
N GLY A 37 -15.15 9.07 -11.21
CA GLY A 37 -14.54 8.47 -12.41
C GLY A 37 -14.02 7.04 -12.30
N LEU A 38 -14.56 6.20 -11.40
CA LEU A 38 -13.93 4.92 -11.06
C LEU A 38 -14.19 3.76 -12.03
N LEU A 39 -15.17 3.83 -12.93
CA LEU A 39 -15.37 2.96 -14.11
C LEU A 39 -16.62 3.44 -14.86
N ASP A 40 -16.77 3.09 -16.14
CA ASP A 40 -18.07 3.23 -16.80
C ASP A 40 -19.05 2.20 -16.19
N ASP A 41 -20.20 2.67 -15.67
CA ASP A 41 -21.30 1.84 -15.12
C ASP A 41 -21.61 0.64 -16.01
N SER A 42 -21.46 0.83 -17.32
CA SER A 42 -21.68 -0.19 -18.32
C SER A 42 -20.67 -1.36 -18.16
N ALA A 43 -19.39 -1.07 -17.96
CA ALA A 43 -18.34 -2.07 -17.80
C ALA A 43 -18.51 -2.86 -16.50
N GLU A 44 -18.87 -2.18 -15.41
CA GLU A 44 -19.15 -2.86 -14.13
C GLU A 44 -20.31 -3.85 -14.25
N ARG A 45 -21.41 -3.45 -14.91
CA ARG A 45 -22.56 -4.33 -15.14
C ARG A 45 -22.20 -5.54 -15.99
N LEU A 46 -21.35 -5.36 -17.00
CA LEU A 46 -20.87 -6.46 -17.82
C LEU A 46 -20.01 -7.44 -17.00
N ILE A 47 -19.07 -6.94 -16.20
CA ILE A 47 -18.22 -7.77 -15.33
C ILE A 47 -19.09 -8.58 -14.37
N ALA A 48 -20.03 -7.93 -13.68
CA ALA A 48 -20.95 -8.59 -12.77
C ALA A 48 -21.79 -9.66 -13.48
N PHE A 49 -22.37 -9.33 -14.65
CA PHE A 49 -23.13 -10.29 -15.46
C PHE A 49 -22.29 -11.52 -15.82
N LEU A 50 -21.06 -11.32 -16.31
CA LEU A 50 -20.18 -12.43 -16.68
C LEU A 50 -19.80 -13.28 -15.46
N ALA A 51 -19.53 -12.66 -14.31
CA ALA A 51 -19.22 -13.34 -13.06
C ALA A 51 -20.37 -14.24 -12.58
N VAL A 52 -21.62 -13.79 -12.69
CA VAL A 52 -22.81 -14.54 -12.22
C VAL A 52 -23.43 -15.47 -13.27
N SER A 53 -22.95 -15.44 -14.51
CA SER A 53 -23.51 -16.19 -15.66
C SER A 53 -23.40 -17.72 -15.54
N ASN A 54 -22.63 -18.23 -14.57
CA ASN A 54 -22.30 -19.66 -14.43
C ASN A 54 -21.71 -20.28 -15.71
N SER A 55 -20.98 -19.48 -16.51
CA SER A 55 -20.31 -19.92 -17.74
C SER A 55 -18.79 -20.02 -17.54
N PRO A 56 -18.18 -21.21 -17.59
CA PRO A 56 -16.73 -21.33 -17.45
C PRO A 56 -15.97 -20.63 -18.59
N VAL A 57 -16.58 -20.57 -19.78
CA VAL A 57 -16.04 -19.85 -20.95
C VAL A 57 -15.97 -18.34 -20.68
N ALA A 58 -16.98 -17.77 -20.01
CA ALA A 58 -16.99 -16.36 -19.67
C ALA A 58 -15.89 -16.01 -18.65
N ILE A 59 -15.73 -16.81 -17.60
CA ILE A 59 -14.67 -16.62 -16.59
C ILE A 59 -13.30 -16.73 -17.22
N LYS A 60 -13.08 -17.76 -18.05
CA LYS A 60 -11.81 -17.94 -18.75
C LYS A 60 -11.49 -16.77 -19.68
N ALA A 61 -12.48 -16.27 -20.44
CA ALA A 61 -12.29 -15.11 -21.30
C ALA A 61 -11.90 -13.84 -20.51
N MET A 62 -12.48 -13.63 -19.32
CA MET A 62 -12.05 -12.54 -18.44
C MET A 62 -10.61 -12.75 -17.94
N ALA A 63 -10.23 -13.97 -17.58
CA ALA A 63 -8.88 -14.30 -17.13
C ALA A 63 -7.82 -14.03 -18.22
N ASP A 64 -8.08 -14.47 -19.45
CA ASP A 64 -7.15 -14.34 -20.58
C ASP A 64 -6.87 -12.87 -20.94
N GLU A 65 -7.84 -11.98 -20.77
CA GLU A 65 -7.72 -10.56 -21.07
C GLU A 65 -7.32 -9.70 -19.86
N LEU A 66 -7.30 -10.25 -18.64
CA LEU A 66 -7.21 -9.51 -17.38
C LEU A 66 -5.98 -8.59 -17.31
N GLN A 67 -4.80 -9.13 -17.64
CA GLN A 67 -3.52 -8.39 -17.51
C GLN A 67 -3.43 -7.14 -18.39
N GLN A 68 -4.27 -7.08 -19.43
CA GLN A 68 -4.26 -5.99 -20.40
C GLN A 68 -5.33 -4.94 -20.11
N GLN A 69 -6.17 -5.17 -19.09
CA GLN A 69 -7.22 -4.22 -18.72
C GLN A 69 -6.66 -3.08 -17.86
N PRO A 70 -7.34 -1.92 -17.84
CA PRO A 70 -7.13 -0.89 -16.83
C PRO A 70 -7.22 -1.44 -15.41
N ILE A 71 -6.53 -0.80 -14.48
CA ILE A 71 -6.40 -1.28 -13.10
C ILE A 71 -7.75 -1.38 -12.37
N GLU A 72 -8.66 -0.47 -12.69
CA GLU A 72 -10.02 -0.43 -12.16
C GLU A 72 -10.79 -1.69 -12.61
N VAL A 73 -10.74 -2.02 -13.90
CA VAL A 73 -11.34 -3.25 -14.46
C VAL A 73 -10.72 -4.49 -13.84
N LYS A 74 -9.39 -4.55 -13.71
CA LYS A 74 -8.69 -5.67 -13.07
C LYS A 74 -9.20 -5.90 -11.65
N THR A 75 -9.25 -4.83 -10.86
CA THR A 75 -9.73 -4.84 -9.48
C THR A 75 -11.14 -5.39 -9.42
N ARG A 76 -12.04 -4.83 -10.25
CA ARG A 76 -13.45 -5.21 -10.27
C ARG A 76 -13.66 -6.67 -10.67
N VAL A 77 -12.96 -7.15 -11.70
CA VAL A 77 -13.03 -8.56 -12.11
C VAL A 77 -12.62 -9.49 -10.96
N VAL A 78 -11.55 -9.17 -10.23
CA VAL A 78 -11.06 -10.00 -9.11
C VAL A 78 -12.03 -9.97 -7.92
N GLU A 79 -12.63 -8.82 -7.62
CA GLU A 79 -13.65 -8.68 -6.57
C GLU A 79 -14.92 -9.47 -6.87
N SER A 80 -15.44 -9.40 -8.11
CA SER A 80 -16.68 -10.10 -8.51
C SER A 80 -16.57 -11.63 -8.39
N MET A 81 -15.36 -12.17 -8.21
CA MET A 81 -15.13 -13.60 -7.97
C MET A 81 -15.31 -14.05 -6.50
N ALA A 82 -15.59 -13.14 -5.57
CA ALA A 82 -15.87 -13.47 -4.18
C ALA A 82 -17.04 -14.46 -4.03
N LYS A 83 -17.09 -15.19 -2.91
CA LYS A 83 -18.04 -16.30 -2.71
C LYS A 83 -19.50 -15.90 -2.95
N ASP A 84 -19.82 -14.65 -2.63
CA ASP A 84 -21.16 -14.07 -2.64
C ASP A 84 -21.46 -13.19 -3.87
N GLY A 85 -20.56 -13.17 -4.86
CA GLY A 85 -20.70 -12.35 -6.07
C GLY A 85 -20.34 -10.89 -5.82
N GLY A 86 -19.11 -10.63 -5.35
CA GLY A 86 -18.54 -9.30 -5.24
C GLY A 86 -19.14 -8.37 -4.17
N SER A 87 -18.67 -7.12 -4.17
CA SER A 87 -18.98 -6.07 -3.17
C SER A 87 -20.48 -5.90 -2.93
N GLN A 88 -20.88 -5.32 -1.80
CA GLN A 88 -22.28 -4.98 -1.44
C GLN A 88 -23.09 -4.27 -2.56
N TYR A 89 -22.43 -3.66 -3.54
CA TYR A 89 -23.07 -3.08 -4.74
C TYR A 89 -23.68 -4.13 -5.68
N GLU A 90 -23.02 -5.27 -5.87
CA GLU A 90 -23.49 -6.33 -6.78
C GLU A 90 -24.78 -6.97 -6.28
N HIS A 91 -24.93 -7.04 -4.95
CA HIS A 91 -26.17 -7.42 -4.28
C HIS A 91 -27.38 -6.56 -4.66
N PHE A 92 -27.16 -5.28 -4.97
CA PHE A 92 -28.23 -4.35 -5.32
C PHE A 92 -28.61 -4.41 -6.80
N LEU A 93 -27.61 -4.57 -7.68
CA LEU A 93 -27.82 -4.50 -9.14
C LEU A 93 -28.29 -5.83 -9.75
N TRP A 94 -27.94 -6.96 -9.14
CA TRP A 94 -28.29 -8.28 -9.66
C TRP A 94 -28.82 -9.17 -8.52
N PRO A 95 -30.14 -9.49 -8.51
CA PRO A 95 -30.66 -10.51 -7.62
C PRO A 95 -29.87 -11.80 -7.88
N ARG A 96 -29.15 -12.27 -6.86
CA ARG A 96 -28.26 -13.44 -6.94
C ARG A 96 -28.85 -14.51 -7.85
N SER A 97 -28.06 -15.01 -8.80
CA SER A 97 -28.43 -16.25 -9.48
C SER A 97 -28.64 -17.30 -8.39
N LYS A 98 -29.83 -17.90 -8.34
CA LYS A 98 -30.36 -18.64 -7.17
C LYS A 98 -29.59 -19.93 -6.81
N GLY A 99 -28.41 -20.19 -7.37
CA GLY A 99 -27.72 -21.46 -7.22
C GLY A 99 -26.19 -21.34 -7.10
N PRO A 100 -25.54 -22.35 -6.48
CA PRO A 100 -24.09 -22.42 -6.41
C PRO A 100 -23.47 -22.51 -7.82
N SER A 101 -22.30 -21.92 -8.00
CA SER A 101 -21.53 -22.06 -9.25
C SER A 101 -21.23 -23.54 -9.54
N SER A 102 -21.30 -23.93 -10.81
CA SER A 102 -20.94 -25.28 -11.24
C SER A 102 -19.47 -25.60 -10.94
N PRO A 103 -19.09 -26.88 -10.75
CA PRO A 103 -17.70 -27.25 -10.51
C PRO A 103 -16.72 -26.76 -11.59
N ALA A 104 -17.14 -26.74 -12.86
CA ALA A 104 -16.33 -26.22 -13.96
C ALA A 104 -16.05 -24.72 -13.81
N VAL A 105 -17.06 -23.93 -13.41
CA VAL A 105 -16.89 -22.50 -13.15
C VAL A 105 -15.97 -22.26 -11.95
N LEU A 106 -16.11 -23.06 -10.88
CA LEU A 106 -15.24 -22.94 -9.70
C LEU A 106 -13.77 -23.15 -10.04
N LEU A 107 -13.45 -24.09 -10.94
CA LEU A 107 -12.08 -24.32 -11.40
C LEU A 107 -11.51 -23.13 -12.18
N GLU A 108 -12.31 -22.49 -13.04
CA GLU A 108 -11.89 -21.31 -13.81
C GLU A 108 -11.74 -20.08 -12.92
N ILE A 109 -12.63 -19.89 -11.92
CA ILE A 109 -12.51 -18.81 -10.94
C ILE A 109 -11.20 -18.96 -10.15
N GLU A 110 -10.90 -20.17 -9.67
CA GLU A 110 -9.67 -20.43 -8.92
C GLU A 110 -8.43 -20.13 -9.78
N ALA A 111 -8.43 -20.57 -11.04
CA ALA A 111 -7.33 -20.31 -11.97
C ALA A 111 -7.13 -18.80 -12.23
N LEU A 112 -8.22 -18.05 -12.44
CA LEU A 112 -8.19 -16.59 -12.61
C LEU A 112 -7.57 -15.91 -11.39
N LEU A 113 -8.05 -16.24 -10.19
CA LEU A 113 -7.55 -15.62 -8.95
C LEU A 113 -6.09 -15.98 -8.68
N VAL A 114 -5.68 -17.22 -8.93
CA VAL A 114 -4.27 -17.63 -8.79
C VAL A 114 -3.37 -16.90 -9.78
N ALA A 115 -3.83 -16.65 -11.01
CA ALA A 115 -3.10 -15.84 -11.98
C ALA A 115 -2.98 -14.37 -11.50
N ALA A 116 -4.06 -13.82 -10.95
CA ALA A 116 -4.07 -12.47 -10.39
C ALA A 116 -3.14 -12.29 -9.17
N LEU A 117 -2.75 -13.37 -8.47
CA LEU A 117 -1.71 -13.30 -7.42
C LEU A 117 -0.34 -12.85 -7.95
N ALA A 118 -0.07 -12.92 -9.25
CA ALA A 118 1.17 -12.39 -9.84
C ALA A 118 1.12 -10.87 -10.07
N ASP A 119 -0.08 -10.27 -10.05
CA ASP A 119 -0.28 -8.86 -10.39
C ASP A 119 -0.04 -7.97 -9.16
N THR A 120 1.09 -7.26 -9.16
CA THR A 120 1.49 -6.36 -8.08
C THR A 120 1.00 -4.94 -8.26
N ASP A 121 0.21 -4.66 -9.30
CA ASP A 121 -0.31 -3.32 -9.54
C ASP A 121 -1.20 -2.89 -8.35
N GLU A 122 -1.12 -1.61 -7.99
CA GLU A 122 -1.88 -1.04 -6.90
C GLU A 122 -3.31 -0.75 -7.35
N ALA A 123 -4.29 -1.35 -6.68
CA ALA A 123 -5.69 -1.08 -6.92
C ALA A 123 -6.06 0.35 -6.44
N PRO A 124 -7.13 0.94 -6.99
CA PRO A 124 -7.70 2.18 -6.47
C PRO A 124 -8.03 2.07 -4.98
N ALA A 125 -7.95 3.19 -4.26
CA ALA A 125 -8.09 3.24 -2.79
C ALA A 125 -9.49 2.86 -2.25
N ALA A 126 -10.44 2.54 -3.11
CA ALA A 126 -11.86 2.38 -2.79
C ALA A 126 -12.32 0.92 -2.63
N VAL A 127 -11.41 -0.05 -2.59
CA VAL A 127 -11.78 -1.45 -2.32
C VAL A 127 -12.31 -1.56 -0.89
N ARG A 128 -13.63 -1.76 -0.76
CA ARG A 128 -14.31 -2.05 0.51
C ARG A 128 -14.59 -3.55 0.58
N TRP A 129 -14.07 -4.21 1.61
CA TRP A 129 -14.49 -5.55 1.98
C TRP A 129 -15.25 -5.50 3.33
N ASP A 130 -15.97 -6.57 3.68
CA ASP A 130 -16.95 -6.53 4.79
C ASP A 130 -16.31 -6.53 6.21
N ASP A 131 -15.01 -6.80 6.36
CA ASP A 131 -14.36 -6.98 7.68
C ASP A 131 -13.66 -5.73 8.27
N GLY A 132 -13.84 -4.54 7.68
CA GLY A 132 -13.45 -3.25 8.27
C GLY A 132 -12.40 -2.45 7.49
N VAL A 133 -11.53 -1.70 8.18
CA VAL A 133 -10.54 -0.81 7.53
C VAL A 133 -9.35 -1.61 7.01
N TYR A 134 -9.06 -1.44 5.71
CA TYR A 134 -7.99 -2.15 4.98
C TYR A 134 -6.82 -1.24 4.63
N PRO A 135 -5.70 -1.78 4.12
CA PRO A 135 -4.66 -0.96 3.51
C PRO A 135 -5.35 0.00 2.55
N SER A 136 -5.07 1.31 2.65
CA SER A 136 -5.75 2.33 1.86
C SER A 136 -5.53 2.19 0.34
N THR A 137 -4.76 1.18 -0.09
CA THR A 137 -4.45 0.81 -1.47
C THR A 137 -3.97 -0.65 -1.54
N PRO A 138 -4.89 -1.64 -1.57
CA PRO A 138 -4.47 -3.02 -1.79
C PRO A 138 -3.88 -3.18 -3.19
N ARG A 139 -3.03 -4.18 -3.41
CA ARG A 139 -2.61 -4.58 -4.76
C ARG A 139 -3.62 -5.57 -5.34
N ILE A 140 -3.67 -5.74 -6.66
CA ILE A 140 -4.52 -6.77 -7.29
C ILE A 140 -4.27 -8.16 -6.69
N CYS A 141 -3.01 -8.52 -6.44
CA CYS A 141 -2.67 -9.77 -5.77
C CYS A 141 -3.14 -9.85 -4.30
N ASP A 142 -3.27 -8.71 -3.60
CA ASP A 142 -3.83 -8.68 -2.25
C ASP A 142 -5.36 -8.91 -2.31
N VAL A 143 -6.05 -8.30 -3.29
CA VAL A 143 -7.48 -8.56 -3.55
C VAL A 143 -7.68 -10.05 -3.88
N ALA A 144 -6.91 -10.60 -4.82
CA ALA A 144 -7.04 -11.99 -5.22
C ALA A 144 -6.75 -12.97 -4.07
N GLY A 145 -5.75 -12.67 -3.23
CA GLY A 145 -5.43 -13.46 -2.05
C GLY A 145 -6.57 -13.50 -1.04
N HIS A 146 -7.18 -12.35 -0.78
CA HIS A 146 -8.36 -12.26 0.09
C HIS A 146 -9.55 -13.04 -0.49
N THR A 147 -9.87 -12.83 -1.78
CA THR A 147 -10.96 -13.53 -2.48
C THR A 147 -10.77 -15.05 -2.46
N LEU A 148 -9.55 -15.56 -2.63
CA LEU A 148 -9.24 -16.99 -2.52
C LEU A 148 -9.52 -17.55 -1.12
N ALA A 149 -9.10 -16.83 -0.08
CA ALA A 149 -9.28 -17.24 1.31
C ALA A 149 -10.75 -17.20 1.74
N ASP A 150 -11.52 -16.21 1.26
CA ASP A 150 -12.97 -16.14 1.50
C ASP A 150 -13.72 -17.29 0.82
N ARG A 151 -13.39 -17.57 -0.45
CA ARG A 151 -14.07 -18.59 -1.24
C ARG A 151 -13.73 -20.03 -0.82
N TRP A 152 -12.48 -20.28 -0.44
CA TRP A 152 -11.99 -21.59 0.00
C TRP A 152 -11.14 -21.50 1.28
N PRO A 153 -11.74 -21.18 2.44
CA PRO A 153 -11.01 -20.91 3.69
C PRO A 153 -10.27 -22.12 4.25
N GLU A 154 -10.71 -23.34 3.92
CA GLU A 154 -10.01 -24.57 4.30
C GLU A 154 -8.72 -24.79 3.49
N LYS A 155 -8.64 -24.20 2.28
CA LYS A 155 -7.54 -24.40 1.33
C LYS A 155 -6.55 -23.24 1.37
N TYR A 156 -7.03 -22.00 1.31
CA TYR A 156 -6.20 -20.80 1.23
C TYR A 156 -6.26 -20.00 2.52
N ARG A 157 -5.12 -19.44 2.93
CA ARG A 157 -5.00 -18.53 4.07
C ARG A 157 -4.32 -17.25 3.62
N PHE A 158 -5.01 -16.14 3.75
CA PHE A 158 -4.50 -14.82 3.40
C PHE A 158 -5.03 -13.79 4.39
N ASN A 159 -4.14 -12.93 4.91
CA ASN A 159 -4.50 -11.85 5.80
C ASN A 159 -4.23 -10.51 5.10
N ALA A 160 -5.27 -9.88 4.58
CA ALA A 160 -5.16 -8.60 3.87
C ALA A 160 -4.68 -7.44 4.78
N LYS A 161 -4.82 -7.58 6.11
CA LYS A 161 -4.38 -6.60 7.11
C LYS A 161 -2.94 -6.81 7.57
N ALA A 162 -2.29 -7.90 7.15
CA ALA A 162 -0.90 -8.18 7.46
C ALA A 162 0.04 -7.17 6.77
N SER A 163 1.28 -7.09 7.26
CA SER A 163 2.33 -6.30 6.63
C SER A 163 2.63 -6.77 5.20
N ILE A 164 3.22 -5.90 4.36
CA ILE A 164 3.46 -6.19 2.93
C ILE A 164 4.32 -7.46 2.74
N LYS A 165 5.36 -7.64 3.55
CA LYS A 165 6.23 -8.83 3.51
C LYS A 165 5.45 -10.11 3.81
N LEU A 166 4.60 -10.07 4.84
CA LEU A 166 3.78 -11.23 5.20
C LEU A 166 2.75 -11.53 4.11
N ARG A 167 2.13 -10.51 3.52
CA ARG A 167 1.22 -10.69 2.36
C ARG A 167 1.94 -11.28 1.15
N ASP A 168 3.18 -10.86 0.85
CA ASP A 168 3.97 -11.43 -0.26
C ASP A 168 4.31 -12.91 -0.05
N ARG A 169 4.59 -13.30 1.19
CA ARG A 169 4.76 -14.72 1.56
C ARG A 169 3.45 -15.50 1.43
N GLN A 170 2.35 -14.97 1.97
CA GLN A 170 1.03 -15.60 1.88
C GLN A 170 0.59 -15.76 0.42
N ARG A 171 0.77 -14.74 -0.41
CA ARG A 171 0.56 -14.75 -1.86
C ARG A 171 1.33 -15.90 -2.52
N THR A 172 2.62 -16.03 -2.23
CA THR A 172 3.46 -17.11 -2.77
C THR A 172 3.00 -18.49 -2.29
N ASN A 173 2.57 -18.60 -1.03
CA ASN A 173 2.00 -19.84 -0.49
C ASN A 173 0.70 -20.23 -1.20
N CYS A 174 -0.21 -19.28 -1.43
CA CYS A 174 -1.43 -19.52 -2.20
C CYS A 174 -1.11 -20.03 -3.62
N ILE A 175 -0.17 -19.40 -4.31
CA ILE A 175 0.31 -19.88 -5.62
C ILE A 175 0.86 -21.31 -5.52
N ASN A 176 1.66 -21.60 -4.50
CA ASN A 176 2.30 -22.91 -4.32
C ASN A 176 1.31 -24.04 -3.99
N ILE A 177 0.21 -23.74 -3.27
CA ILE A 177 -0.88 -24.70 -3.03
C ILE A 177 -1.48 -25.15 -4.36
N TRP A 178 -1.85 -24.21 -5.21
CA TRP A 178 -2.40 -24.50 -6.54
C TRP A 178 -1.38 -25.21 -7.44
N ARG A 179 -0.13 -24.74 -7.47
CA ARG A 179 0.95 -25.37 -8.26
C ARG A 179 1.19 -26.82 -7.84
N LYS A 180 1.16 -27.13 -6.55
CA LYS A 180 1.31 -28.50 -6.03
C LYS A 180 0.25 -29.43 -6.58
N GLU A 181 -1.02 -29.01 -6.57
CA GLU A 181 -2.14 -29.79 -7.12
C GLU A 181 -2.02 -30.00 -8.64
N LYS A 182 -1.53 -28.99 -9.35
CA LYS A 182 -1.24 -29.06 -10.79
C LYS A 182 0.09 -29.74 -11.11
N LYS A 183 0.81 -30.27 -10.10
CA LYS A 183 2.11 -30.93 -10.23
C LYS A 183 3.18 -30.04 -10.91
N LEU A 184 3.11 -28.74 -10.65
CA LEU A 184 4.09 -27.75 -11.12
C LEU A 184 5.18 -27.51 -10.06
N PRO A 185 6.42 -27.14 -10.45
CA PRO A 185 7.48 -26.82 -9.50
C PRO A 185 7.08 -25.68 -8.57
N LEU A 186 7.37 -25.78 -7.27
CA LEU A 186 7.03 -24.72 -6.32
C LEU A 186 7.89 -23.46 -6.56
N LEU A 187 7.31 -22.29 -6.34
CA LEU A 187 8.02 -21.02 -6.32
C LEU A 187 8.77 -20.83 -5.00
N PRO A 188 9.93 -20.14 -5.01
CA PRO A 188 10.64 -19.82 -3.78
C PRO A 188 9.80 -18.87 -2.93
N ILE A 189 9.62 -19.21 -1.64
CA ILE A 189 8.96 -18.33 -0.69
C ILE A 189 9.92 -17.16 -0.37
N PRO A 190 9.46 -15.90 -0.45
CA PRO A 190 10.27 -14.75 -0.06
C PRO A 190 10.85 -14.93 1.35
N MET A 191 12.17 -14.90 1.46
CA MET A 191 12.85 -15.07 2.74
C MET A 191 12.63 -13.84 3.63
N GLU A 192 12.33 -14.09 4.91
CA GLU A 192 12.35 -13.01 5.90
C GLU A 192 13.78 -12.52 6.09
N ARG A 193 13.93 -11.21 6.22
CA ARG A 193 15.20 -10.62 6.61
C ARG A 193 15.45 -11.01 8.07
N PRO A 194 16.61 -11.60 8.40
CA PRO A 194 16.93 -11.88 9.78
C PRO A 194 17.06 -10.56 10.55
N VAL A 195 16.41 -10.50 11.72
CA VAL A 195 16.57 -9.37 12.64
C VAL A 195 17.99 -9.43 13.21
N ARG A 196 18.80 -8.42 12.88
CA ARG A 196 20.12 -8.29 13.50
C ARG A 196 19.94 -7.88 14.95
N ARG A 197 20.67 -8.53 15.85
CA ARG A 197 20.67 -8.22 17.29
C ARG A 197 22.07 -7.76 17.69
N ALA A 198 22.16 -6.65 18.42
CA ALA A 198 23.38 -6.25 19.11
C ALA A 198 23.71 -7.28 20.20
N ALA A 199 24.98 -7.38 20.59
CA ALA A 199 25.39 -8.34 21.59
C ALA A 199 24.77 -8.02 22.95
N ARG A 200 24.50 -9.05 23.76
CA ARG A 200 23.90 -8.86 25.09
C ARG A 200 24.85 -8.10 26.01
N GLU A 201 26.14 -8.29 25.81
CA GLU A 201 27.22 -7.63 26.55
C GLU A 201 27.26 -6.12 26.27
N GLU A 202 26.84 -5.68 25.08
CA GLU A 202 26.78 -4.27 24.68
C GLU A 202 25.48 -3.60 25.15
N THR A 203 24.36 -4.30 25.05
CA THR A 203 23.03 -3.74 25.35
C THR A 203 22.63 -3.88 26.82
N GLY A 204 23.01 -4.98 27.47
CA GLY A 204 22.59 -5.32 28.82
C GLY A 204 22.91 -4.25 29.88
N PRO A 205 24.17 -3.77 29.97
CA PRO A 205 24.52 -2.73 30.93
C PRO A 205 23.76 -1.42 30.72
N LEU A 206 23.51 -1.05 29.47
CA LEU A 206 22.77 0.18 29.12
C LEU A 206 21.29 0.05 29.51
N LEU A 207 20.67 -1.10 29.26
CA LEU A 207 19.28 -1.36 29.62
C LEU A 207 19.10 -1.48 31.13
N ASN A 208 20.06 -2.07 31.85
CA ASN A 208 20.07 -2.06 33.31
C ASN A 208 20.11 -0.64 33.86
N ALA A 209 21.00 0.21 33.34
CA ALA A 209 21.08 1.61 33.75
C ALA A 209 19.75 2.37 33.51
N ILE A 210 18.99 2.03 32.46
CA ILE A 210 17.66 2.61 32.23
C ILE A 210 16.64 2.08 33.25
N ARG A 211 16.64 0.78 33.55
CA ARG A 211 15.70 0.16 34.51
C ARG A 211 15.91 0.63 35.95
N ASP A 212 17.17 0.76 36.36
CA ASP A 212 17.54 1.13 37.73
C ASP A 212 17.42 2.65 37.97
N SER A 213 17.39 3.43 36.89
CA SER A 213 17.31 4.88 36.94
C SER A 213 15.87 5.36 37.12
N GLN A 214 15.66 6.30 38.05
CA GLN A 214 14.42 7.10 38.14
C GLN A 214 14.39 8.24 37.10
N GLY A 215 15.27 8.20 36.09
CA GLY A 215 15.48 9.19 35.05
C GLY A 215 16.74 10.04 35.22
N GLY A 216 16.80 11.14 34.47
CA GLY A 216 17.94 12.07 34.49
C GLY A 216 19.08 11.67 33.54
N LYS A 217 20.30 12.14 33.84
CA LYS A 217 21.44 12.10 32.91
C LYS A 217 21.93 10.68 32.59
N GLU A 218 21.80 9.75 33.52
CA GLU A 218 22.26 8.37 33.35
C GLU A 218 21.42 7.63 32.31
N ALA A 219 20.09 7.65 32.46
CA ALA A 219 19.16 7.12 31.46
C ALA A 219 19.38 7.74 30.08
N GLU A 220 19.63 9.06 30.00
CA GLU A 220 19.95 9.73 28.73
C GLU A 220 21.24 9.28 28.09
N SER A 221 22.28 9.08 28.89
CA SER A 221 23.55 8.57 28.41
C SER A 221 23.39 7.16 27.86
N ALA A 222 22.62 6.31 28.56
CA ALA A 222 22.32 4.95 28.13
C ALA A 222 21.50 4.91 26.83
N LEU A 223 20.44 5.72 26.71
CA LEU A 223 19.65 5.84 25.47
C LEU A 223 20.51 6.35 24.30
N THR A 224 21.38 7.34 24.54
CA THR A 224 22.32 7.84 23.52
C THR A 224 23.30 6.75 23.08
N ALA A 225 23.77 5.92 24.01
CA ALA A 225 24.66 4.81 23.70
C ALA A 225 23.94 3.71 22.90
N LEU A 226 22.69 3.38 23.26
CA LEU A 226 21.84 2.46 22.49
C LEU A 226 21.56 3.00 21.07
N GLU A 227 21.38 4.30 20.91
CA GLU A 227 21.16 4.91 19.60
C GLU A 227 22.35 4.73 18.66
N LYS A 228 23.58 4.74 19.20
CA LYS A 228 24.81 4.48 18.43
C LYS A 228 24.91 3.04 17.95
N LEU A 229 24.31 2.08 18.67
CA LEU A 229 24.19 0.70 18.22
C LEU A 229 23.18 0.56 17.07
N GLY A 230 22.27 1.52 16.93
CA GLY A 230 21.29 1.60 15.84
C GLY A 230 20.24 0.50 15.90
N LEU A 231 19.71 0.14 14.73
CA LEU A 231 18.63 -0.84 14.59
C LEU A 231 18.89 -2.19 15.31
N PRO A 232 20.12 -2.75 15.35
CA PRO A 232 20.40 -3.96 16.11
C PRO A 232 20.07 -3.92 17.61
N ALA A 233 20.00 -2.75 18.24
CA ALA A 233 19.59 -2.63 19.65
C ALA A 233 18.08 -2.73 19.85
N LEU A 234 17.28 -2.52 18.81
CA LEU A 234 15.81 -2.43 18.90
C LEU A 234 15.15 -3.65 19.57
N PRO A 235 15.51 -4.91 19.28
CA PRO A 235 14.87 -6.06 19.92
C PRO A 235 15.00 -6.04 21.45
N ALA A 236 16.20 -5.75 21.96
CA ALA A 236 16.45 -5.68 23.40
C ALA A 236 15.74 -4.49 24.07
N VAL A 237 15.62 -3.37 23.35
CA VAL A 237 14.86 -2.20 23.79
C VAL A 237 13.36 -2.51 23.89
N VAL A 238 12.80 -3.22 22.91
CA VAL A 238 11.37 -3.64 22.92
C VAL A 238 11.10 -4.65 24.03
N GLU A 239 11.99 -5.62 24.24
CA GLU A 239 11.91 -6.56 25.36
C GLU A 239 11.89 -5.80 26.70
N THR A 240 12.81 -4.84 26.89
CA THR A 240 12.88 -4.00 28.09
C THR A 240 11.64 -3.12 28.26
N LEU A 241 11.06 -2.61 27.17
CA LEU A 241 9.85 -1.80 27.23
C LEU A 241 8.68 -2.56 27.87
N GLY A 242 8.54 -3.86 27.58
CA GLY A 242 7.52 -4.71 28.20
C GLY A 242 7.72 -4.93 29.71
N GLU A 243 8.94 -4.78 30.22
CA GLU A 243 9.27 -4.88 31.65
C GLU A 243 9.05 -3.56 32.40
N LEU A 244 8.96 -2.44 31.68
CA LEU A 244 8.84 -1.10 32.25
C LEU A 244 7.38 -0.65 32.45
N ASP A 245 6.41 -1.57 32.49
CA ASP A 245 5.01 -1.20 32.71
C ASP A 245 4.84 -0.47 34.06
N GLY A 246 4.19 0.69 34.03
CA GLY A 246 4.06 1.60 35.18
C GLY A 246 5.35 2.35 35.60
N HIS A 247 6.48 2.14 34.92
CA HIS A 247 7.74 2.82 35.25
C HIS A 247 7.76 4.28 34.75
N PRO A 248 8.36 5.26 35.47
CA PRO A 248 8.44 6.66 35.03
C PRO A 248 9.12 6.89 33.67
N LEU A 249 9.95 5.94 33.23
CA LEU A 249 10.64 6.00 31.94
C LEU A 249 9.93 5.26 30.81
N HIS A 250 8.78 4.62 31.05
CA HIS A 250 8.06 3.83 30.05
C HIS A 250 7.86 4.61 28.73
N ASP A 251 7.22 5.78 28.79
CA ASP A 251 6.88 6.57 27.61
C ASP A 251 8.11 7.09 26.87
N ARG A 252 9.20 7.32 27.61
CA ARG A 252 10.48 7.76 27.05
C ARG A 252 11.15 6.63 26.28
N VAL A 253 11.19 5.43 26.85
CA VAL A 253 11.72 4.23 26.18
C VAL A 253 10.83 3.82 25.01
N ALA A 254 9.50 3.95 25.13
CA ALA A 254 8.56 3.72 24.03
C ALA A 254 8.82 4.67 22.85
N SER A 255 8.99 5.96 23.13
CA SER A 255 9.31 6.98 22.12
C SER A 255 10.67 6.70 21.46
N PHE A 256 11.67 6.27 22.25
CA PHE A 256 12.97 5.87 21.73
C PHE A 256 12.87 4.63 20.83
N ALA A 257 12.15 3.60 21.26
CA ALA A 257 11.92 2.38 20.47
C ALA A 257 11.19 2.68 19.16
N ALA A 258 10.16 3.54 19.20
CA ALA A 258 9.46 4.01 18.01
C ALA A 258 10.44 4.71 17.04
N ARG A 259 11.25 5.66 17.53
CA ARG A 259 12.27 6.33 16.70
C ARG A 259 13.29 5.35 16.11
N LEU A 260 13.80 4.42 16.91
CA LEU A 260 14.79 3.43 16.48
C LEU A 260 14.20 2.46 15.44
N SER A 261 12.93 2.06 15.60
CA SER A 261 12.19 1.27 14.62
C SER A 261 11.94 1.99 13.30
N CYS A 262 12.05 3.33 13.30
CA CYS A 262 12.00 4.15 12.11
C CYS A 262 13.37 4.33 11.43
N THR A 263 14.39 3.56 11.80
CA THR A 263 15.67 3.52 11.09
C THR A 263 15.51 2.89 9.73
N VAL A 264 15.98 3.57 8.67
CA VAL A 264 15.93 3.07 7.29
C VAL A 264 16.92 1.92 7.15
N ALA A 265 16.40 0.71 6.99
CA ALA A 265 17.20 -0.49 6.79
C ALA A 265 17.55 -0.71 5.32
N GLU A 266 16.74 -0.17 4.41
CA GLU A 266 16.95 -0.26 2.97
C GLU A 266 16.30 0.94 2.28
N ALA A 267 17.00 1.52 1.31
CA ALA A 267 16.49 2.54 0.43
C ALA A 267 16.83 2.21 -1.03
N SER A 268 15.82 1.98 -1.86
CA SER A 268 16.04 1.51 -3.23
C SER A 268 15.16 2.23 -4.27
N LEU A 269 15.53 2.05 -5.53
CA LEU A 269 14.74 2.46 -6.69
C LEU A 269 13.99 1.26 -7.24
N SER A 270 12.75 1.50 -7.69
CA SER A 270 11.99 0.46 -8.38
C SER A 270 12.72 0.00 -9.64
N PRO A 271 12.81 -1.32 -9.93
CA PRO A 271 13.39 -1.83 -11.18
C PRO A 271 12.69 -1.32 -12.45
N HIS A 272 11.42 -0.91 -12.34
CA HIS A 272 10.62 -0.35 -13.43
C HIS A 272 10.62 1.18 -13.47
N SER A 273 11.38 1.81 -12.57
CA SER A 273 11.53 3.26 -12.55
C SER A 273 12.30 3.74 -13.78
N LEU A 274 11.93 4.90 -14.30
CA LEU A 274 12.84 5.68 -15.13
C LEU A 274 14.14 5.93 -14.36
N ASN A 275 15.28 5.82 -15.03
CA ASN A 275 16.60 5.92 -14.41
C ASN A 275 16.80 7.32 -13.81
N PRO A 276 16.92 7.45 -12.48
CA PRO A 276 17.18 8.74 -11.86
C PRO A 276 18.64 9.14 -11.98
N SER A 277 18.92 10.39 -11.58
CA SER A 277 20.30 10.87 -11.50
C SER A 277 21.10 10.11 -10.43
N LYS A 278 22.43 10.08 -10.62
CA LYS A 278 23.36 9.55 -9.61
C LYS A 278 23.17 10.24 -8.25
N LYS A 279 22.89 11.54 -8.25
CA LYS A 279 22.68 12.33 -7.02
C LYS A 279 21.53 11.79 -6.16
N LEU A 280 20.42 11.39 -6.79
CA LEU A 280 19.29 10.82 -6.06
C LEU A 280 19.60 9.42 -5.53
N SER A 281 20.32 8.61 -6.30
CA SER A 281 20.79 7.30 -5.84
C SER A 281 21.71 7.45 -4.62
N ASP A 282 22.65 8.39 -4.66
CA ASP A 282 23.53 8.73 -3.54
C ASP A 282 22.74 9.30 -2.34
N LEU A 283 21.60 9.97 -2.57
CA LEU A 283 20.72 10.43 -1.49
C LEU A 283 19.99 9.27 -0.80
N LEU A 284 19.47 8.31 -1.56
CA LEU A 284 18.82 7.11 -1.02
C LEU A 284 19.82 6.28 -0.19
N GLN A 285 21.05 6.08 -0.69
CA GLN A 285 22.08 5.39 0.10
C GLN A 285 22.45 6.14 1.39
N ARG A 286 22.47 7.48 1.37
CA ARG A 286 22.81 8.29 2.55
C ARG A 286 21.78 8.23 3.68
N ILE A 287 20.53 7.88 3.39
CA ILE A 287 19.51 7.74 4.44
C ILE A 287 19.54 6.35 5.10
N GLU A 288 20.17 5.35 4.48
CA GLU A 288 20.32 4.03 5.08
C GLU A 288 21.10 4.08 6.41
N GLY A 289 20.64 3.29 7.38
CA GLY A 289 21.16 3.25 8.73
C GLY A 289 20.78 4.47 9.60
N ARG A 290 19.96 5.39 9.11
CA ARG A 290 19.55 6.60 9.86
C ARG A 290 18.06 6.56 10.20
N PRO A 291 17.64 7.10 11.37
CA PRO A 291 16.24 7.33 11.67
C PRO A 291 15.59 8.23 10.62
N LEU A 292 14.49 7.76 10.02
CA LEU A 292 13.68 8.58 9.14
C LEU A 292 12.88 9.57 9.98
N ALA A 293 13.08 10.86 9.74
CA ALA A 293 12.28 11.94 10.29
C ALA A 293 11.36 12.55 9.24
N SER A 294 10.31 13.26 9.68
CA SER A 294 9.39 13.95 8.78
C SER A 294 10.09 14.98 7.88
N VAL A 295 11.04 15.73 8.44
CA VAL A 295 11.84 16.71 7.69
C VAL A 295 12.72 16.03 6.62
N SER A 296 13.42 14.95 6.96
CA SER A 296 14.24 14.22 5.99
C SER A 296 13.41 13.55 4.89
N CYS A 297 12.20 13.09 5.21
CA CYS A 297 11.27 12.53 4.22
C CYS A 297 10.78 13.60 3.24
N ALA A 298 10.41 14.79 3.74
CA ALA A 298 10.05 15.93 2.89
C ALA A 298 11.22 16.37 1.99
N GLN A 299 12.44 16.44 2.52
CA GLN A 299 13.65 16.75 1.75
C GLN A 299 13.95 15.70 0.67
N LEU A 300 13.70 14.42 0.95
CA LEU A 300 13.82 13.35 -0.04
C LEU A 300 12.84 13.57 -1.19
N LEU A 301 11.57 13.86 -0.90
CA LEU A 301 10.56 14.16 -1.91
C LEU A 301 10.93 15.38 -2.77
N GLU A 302 11.36 16.47 -2.15
CA GLU A 302 11.85 17.65 -2.89
C GLU A 302 13.00 17.29 -3.82
N SER A 303 13.93 16.45 -3.35
CA SER A 303 15.07 16.00 -4.14
C SER A 303 14.63 15.11 -5.31
N MET A 304 13.63 14.24 -5.11
CA MET A 304 13.03 13.45 -6.18
C MET A 304 12.39 14.33 -7.25
N VAL A 305 11.69 15.40 -6.88
CA VAL A 305 11.12 16.35 -7.85
C VAL A 305 12.21 17.10 -8.62
N LYS A 306 13.27 17.56 -7.94
CA LYS A 306 14.40 18.28 -8.56
C LYS A 306 15.20 17.41 -9.51
N GLU A 307 15.39 16.14 -9.17
CA GLU A 307 16.21 15.18 -9.91
C GLU A 307 15.36 14.25 -10.80
N CYS A 308 14.11 14.63 -11.05
CA CYS A 308 13.12 13.86 -11.81
C CYS A 308 13.56 13.65 -13.27
N PRO A 309 13.63 12.39 -13.76
CA PRO A 309 13.96 12.11 -15.16
C PRO A 309 12.98 12.75 -16.15
N ARG A 310 13.45 13.08 -17.36
CA ARG A 310 12.56 13.47 -18.46
C ARG A 310 11.59 12.34 -18.79
N GLY A 311 10.37 12.73 -19.17
CA GLY A 311 9.29 11.79 -19.48
C GLY A 311 8.55 11.25 -18.25
N THR A 312 8.99 11.58 -17.03
CA THR A 312 8.24 11.23 -15.82
C THR A 312 6.90 11.94 -15.80
N LYS A 313 5.83 11.17 -15.64
CA LYS A 313 4.45 11.62 -15.43
C LYS A 313 4.04 11.52 -13.96
N GLU A 314 4.61 10.58 -13.23
CA GLU A 314 4.29 10.32 -11.82
C GLU A 314 5.55 9.99 -11.01
N ILE A 315 5.65 10.54 -9.80
CA ILE A 315 6.66 10.20 -8.80
C ILE A 315 5.95 9.49 -7.64
N ARG A 316 6.46 8.33 -7.25
CA ARG A 316 6.00 7.60 -6.06
C ARG A 316 7.13 7.46 -5.04
N LEU A 317 6.85 7.84 -3.80
CA LEU A 317 7.66 7.47 -2.65
C LEU A 317 6.82 6.57 -1.76
N SER A 318 7.32 5.37 -1.48
CA SER A 318 6.70 4.45 -0.53
C SER A 318 7.66 4.17 0.62
N VAL A 319 7.13 4.21 1.83
CA VAL A 319 7.87 3.93 3.07
C VAL A 319 7.08 2.90 3.85
N TRP A 320 7.67 1.74 4.10
CA TRP A 320 7.05 0.67 4.86
C TRP A 320 7.81 0.39 6.13
N LYS A 321 7.08 0.19 7.21
CA LYS A 321 7.56 -0.43 8.45
C LYS A 321 6.78 -1.71 8.67
N ASP A 322 7.47 -2.81 8.95
CA ASP A 322 6.86 -4.07 9.32
C ASP A 322 6.89 -4.28 10.84
N GLU A 323 6.16 -5.29 11.32
CA GLU A 323 6.10 -5.67 12.74
C GLU A 323 7.31 -6.51 13.20
N ASP A 324 8.27 -6.76 12.28
CA ASP A 324 9.40 -7.68 12.46
C ASP A 324 10.65 -7.03 13.07
N LEU A 325 10.60 -5.75 13.45
CA LEU A 325 11.72 -4.98 14.00
C LEU A 325 12.93 -4.87 13.04
N THR A 326 12.76 -5.08 11.74
CA THR A 326 13.83 -4.96 10.74
C THR A 326 14.04 -3.54 10.21
N GLY A 327 13.33 -2.56 10.78
CA GLY A 327 13.40 -1.15 10.41
C GLY A 327 12.45 -0.80 9.26
N ILE A 328 12.76 0.30 8.57
CA ILE A 328 11.97 0.83 7.46
C ILE A 328 12.60 0.46 6.12
N THR A 329 11.76 0.12 5.14
CA THR A 329 12.11 0.09 3.72
C THR A 329 11.58 1.35 3.03
N VAL A 330 12.44 2.06 2.31
CA VAL A 330 12.09 3.21 1.47
C VAL A 330 12.25 2.83 0.01
N LYS A 331 11.25 3.10 -0.83
CA LYS A 331 11.32 2.88 -2.27
C LYS A 331 10.86 4.11 -3.03
N ALA A 332 11.69 4.53 -3.98
CA ALA A 332 11.41 5.62 -4.90
C ALA A 332 11.12 5.08 -6.30
N GLU A 333 10.11 5.64 -6.97
CA GLU A 333 9.72 5.25 -8.33
C GLU A 333 9.39 6.48 -9.18
N PHE A 334 9.89 6.49 -10.41
CA PHE A 334 9.58 7.47 -11.45
C PHE A 334 8.88 6.76 -12.59
N LEU A 335 7.60 7.06 -12.81
CA LEU A 335 6.77 6.41 -13.81
C LEU A 335 6.48 7.37 -14.94
N GLY A 336 6.57 6.88 -16.18
CA GLY A 336 6.35 7.67 -17.37
C GLY A 336 6.85 6.97 -18.62
N THR A 337 6.89 7.70 -19.73
CA THR A 337 7.41 7.18 -21.00
C THR A 337 8.87 7.60 -21.13
N PRO A 338 9.81 6.67 -21.36
CA PRO A 338 11.18 7.05 -21.64
C PRO A 338 11.21 7.88 -22.92
N THR A 339 11.52 9.17 -22.79
CA THR A 339 11.81 10.01 -23.95
C THR A 339 13.18 9.58 -24.47
N GLY A 340 13.26 9.16 -25.73
CA GLY A 340 14.54 8.89 -26.38
C GLY A 340 15.48 10.07 -26.14
N GLU A 341 16.71 9.76 -25.70
CA GLU A 341 17.80 10.67 -25.30
C GLU A 341 17.72 11.27 -23.88
N GLY A 342 18.62 10.76 -23.02
CA GLY A 342 18.75 10.98 -21.58
C GLY A 342 19.21 12.39 -21.15
N GLY A 343 18.51 13.43 -21.61
CA GLY A 343 18.65 14.75 -21.03
C GLY A 343 17.98 14.81 -19.65
N VAL A 344 18.64 15.41 -18.66
CA VAL A 344 17.97 15.85 -17.42
C VAL A 344 17.02 17.00 -17.78
N ALA A 345 15.80 17.03 -17.23
CA ALA A 345 14.88 18.14 -17.47
C ALA A 345 15.51 19.42 -16.89
N ALA A 346 15.80 20.41 -17.75
CA ALA A 346 16.31 21.70 -17.30
C ALA A 346 15.13 22.51 -16.73
N THR A 347 14.78 22.29 -15.47
CA THR A 347 13.84 23.18 -14.78
C THR A 347 14.61 24.38 -14.30
N GLY A 348 14.61 25.46 -15.08
CA GLY A 348 15.15 26.78 -14.68
C GLY A 348 14.30 27.50 -13.61
N ASN A 349 13.26 26.85 -13.08
CA ASN A 349 12.37 27.42 -12.07
C ASN A 349 12.87 27.15 -10.66
N ARG A 350 12.52 28.04 -9.72
CA ARG A 350 12.84 27.86 -8.30
C ARG A 350 12.23 26.54 -7.79
N PRO A 351 12.92 25.83 -6.87
CA PRO A 351 12.44 24.61 -6.23
C PRO A 351 10.98 24.64 -5.76
N ASP A 352 10.57 25.79 -5.19
CA ASP A 352 9.26 25.97 -4.60
C ASP A 352 8.14 26.03 -5.66
N ASP A 353 8.48 26.46 -6.88
CA ASP A 353 7.55 26.47 -8.01
C ASP A 353 7.44 25.09 -8.66
N ALA A 354 8.53 24.31 -8.66
CA ALA A 354 8.55 22.97 -9.25
C ALA A 354 7.48 22.07 -8.59
N LEU A 355 7.31 22.12 -7.27
CA LEU A 355 6.28 21.34 -6.58
C LEU A 355 4.84 21.81 -6.88
N ARG A 356 4.63 23.06 -7.30
CA ARG A 356 3.28 23.60 -7.61
C ARG A 356 2.70 23.01 -8.90
N HIS A 357 3.56 22.56 -9.82
CA HIS A 357 3.14 21.99 -11.11
C HIS A 357 2.79 20.49 -11.05
N TRP A 358 2.95 19.86 -9.89
CA TRP A 358 2.53 18.47 -9.68
C TRP A 358 1.23 18.47 -8.88
N ALA A 359 0.16 17.92 -9.48
CA ALA A 359 -1.03 17.47 -8.77
C ALA A 359 -0.62 16.45 -7.70
N ARG A 360 -1.21 16.56 -6.51
CA ARG A 360 -0.68 15.90 -5.32
C ARG A 360 -1.72 14.95 -4.77
N ARG A 361 -1.32 13.70 -4.59
CA ARG A 361 -2.11 12.73 -3.83
C ARG A 361 -1.18 12.07 -2.82
N VAL A 362 -1.22 12.55 -1.59
CA VAL A 362 -0.61 11.86 -0.47
C VAL A 362 -1.60 10.82 0.01
N THR A 363 -1.16 9.58 0.12
CA THR A 363 -1.97 8.50 0.69
C THR A 363 -1.21 7.91 1.86
N LEU A 364 -1.70 8.21 3.05
CA LEU A 364 -1.20 7.56 4.26
C LEU A 364 -2.02 6.30 4.48
N SER A 365 -1.35 5.25 4.92
CA SER A 365 -1.97 4.05 5.44
C SER A 365 -1.30 3.75 6.77
N GLY A 366 -2.02 3.95 7.85
CA GLY A 366 -1.57 3.49 9.16
C GLY A 366 -1.93 2.02 9.38
N SER A 367 -1.40 1.47 10.47
CA SER A 367 -1.90 0.24 11.08
C SER A 367 -3.44 0.25 11.15
N PRO A 368 -4.12 -0.92 11.09
CA PRO A 368 -5.56 -1.02 11.33
C PRO A 368 -6.05 -0.31 12.62
N ARG A 369 -5.17 -0.17 13.62
CA ARG A 369 -5.46 0.55 14.88
C ARG A 369 -5.47 2.07 14.74
N HIS A 370 -4.77 2.60 13.75
CA HIS A 370 -4.60 4.03 13.50
C HIS A 370 -4.80 4.32 12.00
N PRO A 371 -6.01 4.15 11.46
CA PRO A 371 -6.26 4.41 10.06
C PRO A 371 -6.07 5.90 9.76
N PHE A 372 -4.97 6.23 9.10
CA PHE A 372 -4.76 7.56 8.53
C PHE A 372 -5.48 7.60 7.19
N ARG A 373 -6.65 8.24 7.13
CA ARG A 373 -7.30 8.56 5.86
C ARG A 373 -7.42 10.07 5.76
N GLU A 374 -6.31 10.72 5.46
CA GLU A 374 -6.28 12.11 5.03
C GLU A 374 -6.08 12.10 3.52
N GLN A 375 -7.19 12.26 2.79
CA GLN A 375 -7.19 12.59 1.37
C GLN A 375 -7.68 14.03 1.27
N ASP A 376 -6.86 14.97 1.75
CA ASP A 376 -7.17 16.38 1.64
C ASP A 376 -6.60 16.91 0.31
N ASP A 377 -7.23 17.92 -0.27
CA ASP A 377 -6.60 18.78 -1.27
C ASP A 377 -5.82 19.88 -0.52
N TRP A 378 -4.49 19.81 -0.59
CA TRP A 378 -3.58 20.52 0.32
C TRP A 378 -3.34 21.97 -0.17
N ASN A 379 -4.20 22.92 0.23
CA ASN A 379 -4.04 24.34 -0.12
C ASN A 379 -3.11 25.15 0.83
N ASP A 380 -2.94 24.74 2.09
CA ASP A 380 -2.28 25.54 3.16
C ASP A 380 -0.75 25.37 3.28
N GLY A 381 -0.06 25.08 2.17
CA GLY A 381 1.39 24.89 2.15
C GLY A 381 1.79 23.45 2.46
N LEU A 382 2.17 22.73 1.41
CA LEU A 382 2.52 21.30 1.37
C LEU A 382 3.38 20.84 2.54
N ASP A 383 4.35 21.67 2.92
CA ASP A 383 5.41 21.29 3.82
C ASP A 383 4.90 21.00 5.25
N LYS A 384 4.00 21.83 5.79
CA LYS A 384 3.60 21.73 7.20
C LYS A 384 2.70 20.52 7.44
N THR A 385 1.64 20.40 6.64
CA THR A 385 0.68 19.32 6.85
C THR A 385 1.36 17.99 6.50
N LEU A 386 2.12 17.89 5.39
CA LEU A 386 2.76 16.63 4.99
C LEU A 386 3.74 16.16 6.06
N ARG A 387 4.55 17.07 6.61
CA ARG A 387 5.43 16.77 7.74
C ARG A 387 4.67 16.31 8.97
N ARG A 388 3.53 16.92 9.29
CA ARG A 388 2.68 16.50 10.42
C ARG A 388 2.18 15.08 10.21
N ALA A 389 1.70 14.78 9.01
CA ALA A 389 1.10 13.50 8.69
C ALA A 389 2.16 12.37 8.65
N ILE A 390 3.35 12.65 8.10
CA ILE A 390 4.53 11.78 8.19
C ILE A 390 4.96 11.60 9.66
N ALA A 391 5.01 12.68 10.45
CA ALA A 391 5.39 12.58 11.87
C ALA A 391 4.42 11.71 12.67
N LYS A 392 3.11 11.80 12.38
CA LYS A 392 2.08 10.96 13.00
C LYS A 392 2.27 9.48 12.66
N ALA A 393 2.58 9.18 11.39
CA ALA A 393 2.88 7.81 10.97
C ALA A 393 4.18 7.26 11.58
N LEU A 394 5.23 8.09 11.71
CA LEU A 394 6.50 7.71 12.32
C LEU A 394 6.44 7.55 13.86
N ALA A 395 5.36 8.04 14.50
CA ALA A 395 5.15 7.96 15.94
C ALA A 395 4.50 6.65 16.41
N VAL A 396 4.10 5.76 15.49
CA VAL A 396 3.48 4.47 15.87
C VAL A 396 4.50 3.57 16.60
N GLY A 397 3.98 2.71 17.47
CA GLY A 397 4.79 1.83 18.31
C GLY A 397 5.76 0.94 17.52
N PRO A 398 6.86 0.47 18.13
CA PRO A 398 7.94 -0.24 17.42
C PRO A 398 7.50 -1.52 16.69
N THR A 399 6.46 -2.19 17.20
CA THR A 399 5.89 -3.42 16.63
C THR A 399 4.68 -3.16 15.73
N GLU A 400 4.27 -1.91 15.54
CA GLU A 400 3.18 -1.56 14.64
C GLU A 400 3.72 -1.30 13.23
N HIS A 401 3.05 -1.89 12.24
CA HIS A 401 3.36 -1.62 10.84
C HIS A 401 2.69 -0.33 10.36
N PHE A 402 3.29 0.32 9.37
CA PHE A 402 2.65 1.41 8.63
C PHE A 402 3.17 1.47 7.20
N CYS A 403 2.43 2.18 6.34
CA CYS A 403 2.83 2.49 4.98
C CYS A 403 2.53 3.97 4.66
N ILE A 404 3.56 4.75 4.41
CA ILE A 404 3.42 6.12 3.87
C ILE A 404 3.61 6.03 2.37
N ARG A 405 2.61 6.47 1.59
CA ARG A 405 2.75 6.59 0.15
C ARG A 405 2.50 8.03 -0.29
N VAL A 406 3.44 8.58 -1.03
CA VAL A 406 3.30 9.91 -1.62
C VAL A 406 3.32 9.75 -3.14
N ARG A 407 2.27 10.24 -3.79
CA ARG A 407 2.11 10.23 -5.24
C ARG A 407 2.07 11.67 -5.72
N LEU A 408 2.95 12.02 -6.65
CA LEU A 408 2.96 13.32 -7.31
C LEU A 408 2.73 13.07 -8.80
N GLN A 409 1.67 13.63 -9.37
CA GLN A 409 1.34 13.52 -10.79
C GLN A 409 1.53 14.88 -11.46
N LYS A 410 2.14 14.93 -12.64
CA LYS A 410 2.32 16.21 -13.34
C LYS A 410 0.96 16.69 -13.86
N ALA A 411 0.63 17.96 -13.68
CA ALA A 411 -0.54 18.54 -14.35
C ALA A 411 -0.29 18.50 -15.88
N GLU A 412 -1.26 17.97 -16.63
CA GLU A 412 -1.21 17.93 -18.10
C GLU A 412 -1.55 19.28 -18.74
#